data_AF-A0A6G1K462-F1
#
_entry.id   AF-A0A6G1K462-F1
#
_cell.length_a   1.000
_cell.length_b   1.000
_cell.length_c   1.000
_cell.angle_alpha   90.00
_cell.angle_beta   90.00
_cell.angle_gamma   90.00
#
_symmetry.space_group_name_H-M   'P 1'
#
loop_
_entity.id
_entity.type
_entity.pdbx_description
1 polymer ?
#
loop_
_entity_poly.entity_id
_entity_poly.type
_entity_poly.pdbx_seq_one_letter_code
_entity_poly.pdbx_strand_id
1 'polypeptide(L)'
;MHLRGPMNVSQIAVYTFPDVTAYTDQDVGNDMHQGQTNEPQSSSEPPLPPMPLYRKCQTTFETRVANATASPTPFPDPEPTMASTPEKDVSIAAASSWSRVAYYTSTAPAAATGIAFLANLGDPQKSGTFDYSFGNSLSYVSEDGRKVVSQTTAFDGTLATSEIEITAFTDQQCGVNCEYSRPMSTAYRGWTGENKIFMIEFQMDHYDNIGNDQGMLSDAPAWWFLNAAIPRVLQYGNDRANIPCSCWSTGCGEFDAFEVLGRGEERAKSTIHRPGNLEGGDSNYFRRPVGRTLKFAVVLYQFNITATVLGDEFVFGKSLSMDQVKSVVQYDPDSSTHSLFAIGT
;
A
#
# COMPACT_ATOMS: atom_id res chain seq x y z
N MET A 1 -0.72 1.62 -3.04
CA MET A 1 -1.99 1.87 -3.75
C MET A 1 -1.82 1.47 -5.20
N HIS A 2 -2.89 1.07 -5.87
CA HIS A 2 -2.86 0.52 -7.21
C HIS A 2 -3.87 1.26 -8.08
N LEU A 3 -3.54 1.45 -9.35
CA LEU A 3 -4.33 2.19 -10.33
C LEU A 3 -4.48 1.35 -11.58
N ARG A 4 -5.69 1.24 -12.11
CA ARG A 4 -5.99 0.57 -13.38
C ARG A 4 -6.80 1.50 -14.28
N GLY A 5 -6.46 1.52 -15.57
CA GLY A 5 -7.16 2.33 -16.56
C GLY A 5 -8.50 1.71 -17.02
N PRO A 6 -9.21 2.39 -17.93
CA PRO A 6 -8.90 3.72 -18.49
C PRO A 6 -9.05 4.87 -17.48
N MET A 7 -7.96 5.60 -17.23
CA MET A 7 -7.92 6.68 -16.24
C MET A 7 -6.85 7.71 -16.58
N ASN A 8 -7.23 8.99 -16.52
CA ASN A 8 -6.29 10.11 -16.53
C ASN A 8 -6.17 10.67 -15.11
N VAL A 9 -4.98 10.57 -14.51
CA VAL A 9 -4.68 11.05 -13.15
C VAL A 9 -3.94 12.38 -13.25
N SER A 10 -4.48 13.40 -12.59
CA SER A 10 -3.90 14.75 -12.58
C SER A 10 -2.97 14.98 -11.39
N GLN A 11 -3.33 14.43 -10.23
CA GLN A 11 -2.52 14.52 -9.01
C GLN A 11 -2.87 13.43 -7.99
N ILE A 12 -1.89 13.07 -7.18
CA ILE A 12 -2.04 12.20 -6.00
C ILE A 12 -1.36 12.87 -4.82
N ALA A 13 -1.95 12.79 -3.64
CA ALA A 13 -1.34 13.24 -2.38
C ALA A 13 -1.51 12.21 -1.28
N VAL A 14 -0.48 12.02 -0.46
CA VAL A 14 -0.52 11.16 0.73
C VAL A 14 -0.16 11.98 1.96
N TYR A 15 -0.97 11.87 3.00
CA TYR A 15 -0.75 12.54 4.27
C TYR A 15 -0.66 11.54 5.41
N THR A 16 0.20 11.83 6.37
CA THR A 16 0.26 11.11 7.65
C THR A 16 -0.04 12.07 8.79
N PHE A 17 -0.56 11.51 9.87
CA PHE A 17 -0.69 12.21 11.13
C PHE A 17 0.55 11.92 11.98
N PRO A 18 1.08 12.88 12.76
CA PRO A 18 2.08 12.58 13.77
C PRO A 18 1.45 11.61 14.79
N ASP A 19 1.81 10.33 14.73
CA ASP A 19 1.36 9.37 15.74
C ASP A 19 1.94 9.80 17.09
N VAL A 20 1.07 9.99 18.09
CA VAL A 20 1.45 10.36 19.47
C VAL A 20 2.11 9.17 20.19
N THR A 21 2.15 7.99 19.56
CA THR A 21 2.72 6.76 20.11
C THR A 21 3.61 6.10 19.06
N ALA A 22 4.80 6.67 18.84
CA ALA A 22 5.92 5.87 18.40
C ALA A 22 6.26 4.89 19.53
N TYR A 23 5.75 3.65 19.46
CA TYR A 23 6.34 2.55 20.20
C TYR A 23 7.78 2.43 19.69
N THR A 24 8.73 2.93 20.49
CA THR A 24 10.14 2.63 20.33
C THR A 24 10.31 1.14 20.53
N ASP A 25 10.66 0.45 19.46
CA ASP A 25 11.10 -0.94 19.46
C ASP A 25 12.48 -1.00 20.14
N GLN A 26 12.49 -0.86 21.46
CA GLN A 26 13.64 -1.14 22.32
C GLN A 26 13.14 -1.78 23.62
N ASP A 27 13.79 -2.90 23.96
CA ASP A 27 13.69 -3.68 25.19
C ASP A 27 12.50 -4.63 25.37
N VAL A 28 12.63 -5.82 24.76
CA VAL A 28 12.28 -7.06 25.47
C VAL A 28 13.50 -7.99 25.45
N GLY A 29 14.50 -7.62 26.25
CA GLY A 29 15.57 -8.51 26.68
C GLY A 29 15.29 -8.97 28.10
N ASN A 30 15.16 -10.29 28.27
CA ASN A 30 15.30 -11.08 29.50
C ASN A 30 14.75 -10.50 30.82
N ASP A 31 13.72 -11.16 31.37
CA ASP A 31 13.89 -11.70 32.72
C ASP A 31 13.05 -12.95 33.03
N MET A 32 13.62 -13.74 33.94
CA MET A 32 13.35 -15.16 34.20
C MET A 32 12.23 -15.45 35.23
N HIS A 33 11.60 -16.62 35.02
CA HIS A 33 11.22 -17.69 35.97
C HIS A 33 10.36 -17.50 37.24
N GLN A 34 9.60 -18.60 37.47
CA GLN A 34 8.88 -19.09 38.66
C GLN A 34 7.48 -18.49 38.87
N GLY A 35 6.38 -19.23 39.07
CA GLY A 35 6.14 -20.67 39.23
C GLY A 35 4.68 -20.88 39.68
N GLN A 36 4.28 -22.16 39.74
CA GLN A 36 3.12 -22.73 40.46
C GLN A 36 1.72 -22.74 39.80
N THR A 37 1.43 -23.93 39.27
CA THR A 37 0.20 -24.74 39.34
C THR A 37 -0.94 -24.25 40.23
N ASN A 38 -2.16 -24.20 39.66
CA ASN A 38 -3.35 -24.86 40.22
C ASN A 38 -4.47 -24.92 39.16
N GLU A 39 -4.90 -26.14 38.83
CA GLU A 39 -6.21 -26.46 38.22
C GLU A 39 -7.28 -26.50 39.35
N PRO A 40 -8.61 -26.35 39.09
CA PRO A 40 -9.34 -27.35 38.31
C PRO A 40 -10.60 -26.92 37.51
N GLN A 41 -10.97 -27.83 36.61
CA GLN A 41 -12.32 -28.28 36.21
C GLN A 41 -13.20 -27.49 35.20
N SER A 42 -13.25 -28.08 33.99
CA SER A 42 -14.44 -28.68 33.36
C SER A 42 -15.60 -27.77 32.92
N SER A 43 -15.62 -27.44 31.62
CA SER A 43 -16.84 -27.61 30.81
C SER A 43 -16.46 -27.97 29.37
N SER A 44 -17.19 -28.94 28.81
CA SER A 44 -16.90 -29.64 27.56
C SER A 44 -17.48 -28.88 26.36
N GLU A 45 -16.61 -28.30 25.54
CA GLU A 45 -16.90 -27.93 24.15
C GLU A 45 -16.40 -29.04 23.20
N PRO A 46 -17.13 -29.35 22.11
CA PRO A 46 -16.66 -30.32 21.12
C PRO A 46 -15.43 -29.77 20.37
N PRO A 47 -14.41 -30.61 20.07
CA PRO A 47 -13.19 -30.15 19.44
C PRO A 47 -13.46 -29.71 17.99
N LEU A 48 -13.02 -28.50 17.68
CA LEU A 48 -12.87 -27.99 16.32
C LEU A 48 -11.98 -28.96 15.50
N PRO A 49 -12.24 -29.13 14.18
CA PRO A 49 -11.39 -29.95 13.33
C PRO A 49 -9.96 -29.43 13.34
N PRO A 50 -8.94 -30.31 13.26
CA PRO A 50 -7.55 -29.89 13.29
C PRO A 50 -7.25 -28.97 12.11
N MET A 51 -6.83 -27.74 12.43
CA MET A 51 -6.24 -26.81 11.47
C MET A 51 -5.04 -27.49 10.79
N PRO A 52 -4.92 -27.44 9.44
CA PRO A 52 -3.78 -28.02 8.77
C PRO A 52 -2.49 -27.31 9.23
N LEU A 53 -1.50 -28.13 9.60
CA LEU A 53 -0.17 -27.69 10.02
C LEU A 53 0.42 -26.74 8.97
N TYR A 54 0.65 -25.51 9.41
CA TYR A 54 1.30 -24.43 8.66
C TYR A 54 2.73 -24.86 8.27
N ARG A 55 2.94 -25.19 6.99
CA ARG A 55 4.28 -25.43 6.47
C ARG A 55 4.84 -24.11 5.96
N LYS A 56 5.74 -23.50 6.73
CA LYS A 56 6.54 -22.35 6.26
C LYS A 56 7.20 -22.72 4.93
N CYS A 57 7.05 -21.90 3.90
CA CYS A 57 7.87 -21.96 2.69
C CYS A 57 9.32 -21.63 3.07
N GLN A 58 10.09 -22.64 3.48
CA GLN A 58 11.54 -22.53 3.59
C GLN A 58 12.14 -22.99 2.27
N THR A 59 12.66 -22.03 1.49
CA THR A 59 13.60 -22.31 0.43
C THR A 59 15.01 -22.19 1.01
N THR A 60 15.67 -23.33 1.19
CA THR A 60 17.11 -23.38 1.48
C THR A 60 17.88 -23.00 0.22
N PHE A 61 18.50 -21.83 0.22
CA PHE A 61 19.58 -21.51 -0.71
C PHE A 61 20.92 -21.70 0.01
N GLU A 62 21.74 -22.61 -0.52
CA GLU A 62 23.12 -22.79 -0.08
C GLU A 62 23.97 -21.63 -0.61
N THR A 63 24.32 -20.71 0.29
CA THR A 63 25.32 -19.67 0.01
C THR A 63 26.71 -20.25 0.26
N ARG A 64 27.50 -20.45 -0.81
CA ARG A 64 28.94 -20.67 -0.68
C ARG A 64 29.61 -19.36 -0.26
N VAL A 65 30.07 -19.30 0.99
CA VAL A 65 30.92 -18.21 1.48
C VAL A 65 32.39 -18.61 1.28
N ALA A 66 33.12 -17.82 0.50
CA ALA A 66 34.57 -17.93 0.39
C ALA A 66 35.23 -17.25 1.59
N ASN A 67 36.06 -18.00 2.31
CA ASN A 67 36.90 -17.51 3.40
C ASN A 67 37.99 -16.57 2.86
N ALA A 68 38.08 -15.36 3.41
CA ALA A 68 39.28 -14.53 3.35
C ALA A 68 39.57 -13.99 4.75
N THR A 69 40.61 -14.54 5.37
CA THR A 69 41.13 -14.19 6.69
C THR A 69 42.08 -13.00 6.55
N ALA A 70 41.81 -11.89 7.23
CA ALA A 70 42.81 -10.85 7.50
C ALA A 70 42.53 -10.21 8.85
N SER A 71 43.48 -10.35 9.77
CA SER A 71 43.47 -9.73 11.11
C SER A 71 43.73 -8.22 11.04
N PRO A 72 43.05 -7.39 11.86
CA PRO A 72 43.46 -6.01 12.07
C PRO A 72 44.27 -5.85 13.38
N THR A 73 45.32 -5.02 13.30
CA THR A 73 46.09 -4.47 14.42
C THR A 73 45.33 -3.32 15.12
N PRO A 74 45.52 -3.10 16.44
CA PRO A 74 44.76 -2.09 17.19
C PRO A 74 45.38 -0.69 17.07
N PHE A 75 44.53 0.32 16.88
CA PHE A 75 44.85 1.75 17.05
C PHE A 75 44.17 2.29 18.33
N PRO A 76 44.78 3.27 19.02
CA PRO A 76 44.31 3.76 20.32
C PRO A 76 43.20 4.82 20.22
N ASP A 77 42.32 4.80 21.23
CA ASP A 77 41.22 5.76 21.46
C ASP A 77 41.71 7.21 21.69
N PRO A 78 40.98 8.22 21.20
CA PRO A 78 41.00 9.56 21.75
C PRO A 78 39.80 9.84 22.68
N GLU A 79 40.13 10.54 23.76
CA GLU A 79 39.34 11.03 24.89
C GLU A 79 38.17 11.98 24.49
N PRO A 80 37.03 11.99 25.22
CA PRO A 80 35.85 12.75 24.83
C PRO A 80 35.98 14.24 25.23
N THR A 81 35.85 15.13 24.25
CA THR A 81 35.73 16.57 24.48
C THR A 81 34.26 16.94 24.66
N MET A 82 33.92 17.56 25.79
CA MET A 82 32.58 18.09 26.07
C MET A 82 32.24 19.24 25.12
N ALA A 83 31.07 19.15 24.47
CA ALA A 83 30.44 20.26 23.77
C ALA A 83 28.94 20.31 24.09
N SER A 84 28.48 21.54 24.33
CA SER A 84 27.25 21.99 24.97
C SER A 84 25.95 21.52 24.32
N THR A 85 25.00 21.13 25.17
CA THR A 85 23.56 20.98 24.91
C THR A 85 22.94 22.24 24.31
N PRO A 86 22.21 22.16 23.17
CA PRO A 86 21.22 23.16 22.81
C PRO A 86 19.94 22.90 23.61
N GLU A 87 19.41 23.98 24.18
CA GLU A 87 18.18 24.04 24.96
C GLU A 87 16.99 23.45 24.19
N LYS A 88 16.18 22.64 24.89
CA LYS A 88 14.85 22.25 24.43
C LYS A 88 13.98 23.50 24.35
N ASP A 89 13.79 24.01 23.15
CA ASP A 89 12.71 24.94 22.85
C ASP A 89 11.39 24.18 23.02
N VAL A 90 10.66 24.47 24.09
CA VAL A 90 9.34 23.92 24.36
C VAL A 90 8.39 24.60 23.39
N SER A 91 8.23 24.01 22.20
CA SER A 91 7.17 24.41 21.28
C SER A 91 5.84 24.10 21.95
N ILE A 92 5.15 25.17 22.34
CA ILE A 92 3.70 25.21 22.55
C ILE A 92 3.04 24.37 21.45
N ALA A 93 2.19 23.42 21.85
CA ALA A 93 1.49 22.47 20.99
C ALA A 93 1.09 23.10 19.65
N ALA A 94 1.87 22.81 18.60
CA ALA A 94 1.40 22.99 17.24
C ALA A 94 0.12 22.16 17.14
N ALA A 95 -1.00 22.80 16.77
CA ALA A 95 -2.23 22.09 16.47
C ALA A 95 -1.85 20.91 15.57
N SER A 96 -2.11 19.68 16.03
CA SER A 96 -1.64 18.47 15.37
C SER A 96 -2.17 18.44 13.94
N SER A 97 -1.29 18.71 12.98
CA SER A 97 -1.66 18.86 11.56
C SER A 97 -1.20 17.65 10.77
N TRP A 98 -2.02 17.24 9.82
CA TRP A 98 -1.65 16.21 8.86
C TRP A 98 -0.62 16.77 7.89
N SER A 99 0.47 16.03 7.64
CA SER A 99 1.56 16.47 6.77
C SER A 99 1.57 15.67 5.48
N ARG A 100 1.66 16.35 4.33
CA ARG A 100 1.77 15.69 3.03
C ARG A 100 3.17 15.09 2.88
N VAL A 101 3.26 13.77 2.94
CA VAL A 101 4.51 13.01 2.84
C VAL A 101 4.83 12.55 1.41
N ALA A 102 3.82 12.56 0.53
CA ALA A 102 4.01 12.20 -0.86
C ALA A 102 3.09 13.02 -1.77
N TYR A 103 3.59 13.38 -2.95
CA TYR A 103 2.84 14.15 -3.95
C TYR A 103 3.24 13.77 -5.35
N TYR A 104 2.26 13.72 -6.25
CA TYR A 104 2.43 13.51 -7.67
C TYR A 104 1.57 14.50 -8.45
N THR A 105 2.07 14.94 -9.61
CA THR A 105 1.30 15.68 -10.62
C THR A 105 1.73 15.23 -12.03
N SER A 106 0.76 15.13 -12.93
CA SER A 106 0.99 14.86 -14.36
C SER A 106 1.33 16.11 -15.17
N THR A 107 1.37 17.30 -14.55
CA THR A 107 1.73 18.56 -15.22
C THR A 107 3.09 18.39 -15.90
N ALA A 108 3.14 18.53 -17.23
CA ALA A 108 4.35 18.24 -17.99
C ALA A 108 5.53 19.18 -17.61
N PRO A 109 6.72 18.63 -17.29
CA PRO A 109 7.02 17.22 -17.12
C PRO A 109 6.46 16.67 -15.80
N ALA A 110 5.83 15.50 -15.86
CA ALA A 110 5.25 14.86 -14.68
C ALA A 110 6.29 14.71 -13.56
N ALA A 111 5.85 14.90 -12.32
CA ALA A 111 6.73 14.93 -11.16
C ALA A 111 6.13 14.18 -9.98
N ALA A 112 6.99 13.48 -9.25
CA ALA A 112 6.63 12.75 -8.04
C ALA A 112 7.68 12.99 -6.94
N THR A 113 7.23 13.10 -5.70
CA THR A 113 8.06 13.16 -4.50
C THR A 113 7.45 12.25 -3.44
N GLY A 114 8.25 11.40 -2.80
CA GLY A 114 7.72 10.43 -1.84
C GLY A 114 6.97 9.26 -2.48
N ILE A 115 6.99 9.12 -3.80
CA ILE A 115 6.27 8.08 -4.56
C ILE A 115 7.21 7.38 -5.55
N ALA A 116 7.13 6.06 -5.60
CA ALA A 116 7.70 5.24 -6.68
C ALA A 116 6.57 4.47 -7.39
N PHE A 117 6.55 4.52 -8.73
CA PHE A 117 5.61 3.80 -9.57
C PHE A 117 6.24 2.52 -10.13
N LEU A 118 5.54 1.40 -9.96
CA LEU A 118 5.96 0.06 -10.36
C LEU A 118 4.83 -0.65 -11.11
N ALA A 119 5.14 -1.77 -11.77
CA ALA A 119 4.15 -2.68 -12.33
C ALA A 119 4.63 -4.15 -12.25
N ASN A 120 3.68 -5.09 -12.27
CA ASN A 120 3.94 -6.55 -12.30
C ASN A 120 4.36 -7.02 -13.70
N LEU A 121 5.47 -6.46 -14.20
CA LEU A 121 5.99 -6.70 -15.56
C LEU A 121 7.41 -7.29 -15.57
N GLY A 122 7.96 -7.64 -14.40
CA GLY A 122 9.35 -8.04 -14.16
C GLY A 122 10.19 -8.55 -15.34
N ASP A 123 11.32 -7.89 -15.58
CA ASP A 123 12.31 -8.26 -16.61
C ASP A 123 13.71 -8.31 -15.98
N PRO A 124 14.32 -9.51 -15.83
CA PRO A 124 15.66 -9.68 -15.27
C PRO A 124 16.77 -8.88 -15.98
N GLN A 125 16.55 -8.42 -17.22
CA GLN A 125 17.51 -7.59 -17.94
C GLN A 125 17.42 -6.10 -17.60
N LYS A 126 16.38 -5.67 -16.88
CA LYS A 126 16.10 -4.26 -16.56
C LYS A 126 15.80 -4.04 -15.09
N SER A 127 14.66 -4.54 -14.61
CA SER A 127 14.25 -4.47 -13.22
C SER A 127 13.15 -5.48 -12.93
N GLY A 128 13.13 -5.98 -11.69
CA GLY A 128 12.30 -7.12 -11.33
C GLY A 128 12.80 -8.44 -11.94
N THR A 129 11.96 -9.46 -11.85
CA THR A 129 12.25 -10.80 -12.32
C THR A 129 10.99 -11.51 -12.80
N PHE A 130 11.17 -12.59 -13.57
CA PHE A 130 10.13 -13.53 -13.95
C PHE A 130 10.61 -14.95 -13.66
N ASP A 131 9.72 -15.78 -13.12
CA ASP A 131 9.92 -17.21 -13.07
C ASP A 131 8.59 -17.96 -13.20
N TYR A 132 8.65 -19.24 -13.57
CA TYR A 132 7.47 -20.07 -13.77
C TYR A 132 6.76 -20.50 -12.48
N SER A 133 7.30 -20.16 -11.31
CA SER A 133 6.65 -20.41 -10.02
C SER A 133 5.78 -19.23 -9.60
N PHE A 134 6.25 -17.99 -9.80
CA PHE A 134 5.62 -16.78 -9.26
C PHE A 134 5.26 -15.74 -10.34
N GLY A 135 5.47 -16.04 -11.62
CA GLY A 135 5.22 -15.10 -12.70
C GLY A 135 6.07 -13.83 -12.59
N ASN A 136 5.54 -12.72 -13.11
CA ASN A 136 6.20 -11.41 -13.08
C ASN A 136 6.24 -10.85 -11.65
N SER A 137 7.39 -10.32 -11.25
CA SER A 137 7.52 -9.52 -10.05
C SER A 137 7.23 -8.04 -10.33
N LEU A 138 7.20 -7.23 -9.25
CA LEU A 138 7.28 -5.79 -9.36
C LEU A 138 8.59 -5.35 -10.05
N SER A 139 8.48 -4.29 -10.85
CA SER A 139 9.55 -3.70 -11.64
C SER A 139 9.29 -2.21 -11.85
N TYR A 140 10.33 -1.43 -12.16
CA TYR A 140 10.14 -0.06 -12.63
C TYR A 140 9.44 -0.07 -13.98
N VAL A 141 8.52 0.89 -14.14
CA VAL A 141 7.70 1.01 -15.33
C VAL A 141 7.93 2.35 -16.03
N SER A 142 7.74 2.38 -17.34
CA SER A 142 7.75 3.60 -18.17
C SER A 142 6.66 4.58 -17.72
N GLU A 143 6.79 5.83 -18.17
CA GLU A 143 5.87 6.92 -17.82
C GLU A 143 4.40 6.59 -18.16
N ASP A 144 4.14 5.78 -19.18
CA ASP A 144 2.80 5.34 -19.60
C ASP A 144 2.32 4.04 -18.93
N GLY A 145 3.11 3.47 -18.00
CA GLY A 145 2.77 2.23 -17.30
C GLY A 145 2.91 0.93 -18.12
N ARG A 146 3.44 0.98 -19.36
CA ARG A 146 3.34 -0.17 -20.30
C ARG A 146 4.57 -1.06 -20.40
N LYS A 147 5.76 -0.55 -20.06
CA LYS A 147 7.03 -1.24 -20.33
C LYS A 147 7.94 -1.22 -19.12
N VAL A 148 8.67 -2.31 -18.92
CA VAL A 148 9.74 -2.34 -17.92
C VAL A 148 10.89 -1.42 -18.35
N VAL A 149 11.39 -0.66 -17.39
CA VAL A 149 12.57 0.21 -17.48
C VAL A 149 13.56 -0.14 -16.36
N SER A 150 14.80 0.38 -16.44
CA SER A 150 15.86 0.06 -15.47
C SER A 150 15.87 0.97 -14.23
N GLN A 151 15.10 2.05 -14.24
CA GLN A 151 15.05 3.04 -13.16
C GLN A 151 13.66 3.65 -13.04
N THR A 152 13.36 4.24 -11.89
CA THR A 152 12.08 4.92 -11.65
C THR A 152 11.84 6.04 -12.67
N THR A 153 10.60 6.15 -13.15
CA THR A 153 10.13 7.26 -13.98
C THR A 153 8.84 7.83 -13.37
N ALA A 154 8.62 9.13 -13.53
CA ALA A 154 7.35 9.71 -13.13
C ALA A 154 6.26 9.24 -14.10
N PHE A 155 5.14 8.79 -13.56
CA PHE A 155 3.95 8.42 -14.32
C PHE A 155 3.42 9.64 -15.09
N ASP A 156 3.11 9.53 -16.37
CA ASP A 156 2.66 10.66 -17.20
C ASP A 156 1.21 11.09 -16.94
N GLY A 157 0.47 10.28 -16.17
CA GLY A 157 -0.91 10.52 -15.81
C GLY A 157 -1.92 9.73 -16.62
N THR A 158 -1.51 8.95 -17.62
CA THR A 158 -2.44 8.25 -18.52
C THR A 158 -2.33 6.73 -18.39
N LEU A 159 -3.39 6.11 -17.90
CA LEU A 159 -3.62 4.67 -18.06
C LEU A 159 -4.65 4.48 -19.16
N ALA A 160 -4.21 4.22 -20.39
CA ALA A 160 -5.07 4.23 -21.58
C ALA A 160 -6.17 3.16 -21.58
N THR A 161 -5.93 1.97 -21.00
CA THR A 161 -6.86 0.83 -21.01
C THR A 161 -6.81 0.08 -19.67
N SER A 162 -7.69 -0.90 -19.48
CA SER A 162 -7.71 -1.77 -18.31
C SER A 162 -6.61 -2.83 -18.28
N GLU A 163 -5.86 -2.97 -19.38
CA GLU A 163 -4.63 -3.77 -19.44
C GLU A 163 -3.47 -3.11 -18.69
N ILE A 164 -3.55 -1.81 -18.42
CA ILE A 164 -2.48 -1.06 -17.77
C ILE A 164 -2.83 -0.89 -16.29
N GLU A 165 -2.04 -1.56 -15.47
CA GLU A 165 -2.07 -1.43 -14.01
C GLU A 165 -0.69 -0.98 -13.52
N ILE A 166 -0.69 0.01 -12.64
CA ILE A 166 0.50 0.44 -11.91
C ILE A 166 0.24 0.44 -10.42
N THR A 167 1.32 0.30 -9.66
CA THR A 167 1.32 0.37 -8.21
C THR A 167 2.19 1.54 -7.76
N ALA A 168 1.66 2.38 -6.89
CA ALA A 168 2.39 3.44 -6.20
C ALA A 168 2.73 3.01 -4.76
N PHE A 169 4.01 3.10 -4.43
CA PHE A 169 4.59 2.91 -3.11
C PHE A 169 5.23 4.21 -2.61
N THR A 170 5.76 4.21 -1.38
CA THR A 170 6.73 5.22 -0.97
C THR A 170 7.96 5.18 -1.89
N ASP A 171 8.79 6.22 -1.89
CA ASP A 171 10.10 6.23 -2.57
C ASP A 171 11.22 5.55 -1.75
N GLN A 172 10.88 4.87 -0.66
CA GLN A 172 11.81 4.16 0.20
C GLN A 172 11.93 2.70 -0.24
N GLN A 173 13.07 2.33 -0.84
CA GLN A 173 13.34 0.95 -1.23
C GLN A 173 13.36 0.02 -0.02
N CYS A 174 12.98 -1.23 -0.25
CA CYS A 174 13.09 -2.28 0.75
C CYS A 174 14.56 -2.66 0.99
N GLY A 175 15.02 -2.45 2.22
CA GLY A 175 16.18 -3.13 2.78
C GLY A 175 15.72 -4.23 3.75
N VAL A 176 16.45 -4.42 4.85
CA VAL A 176 16.06 -5.36 5.94
C VAL A 176 14.73 -5.03 6.63
N ASN A 177 14.22 -3.81 6.44
CA ASN A 177 13.01 -3.30 7.10
C ASN A 177 11.71 -3.68 6.39
N CYS A 178 11.77 -4.38 5.27
CA CYS A 178 10.61 -5.05 4.69
C CYS A 178 10.66 -6.49 5.17
N GLU A 179 9.71 -6.91 6.02
CA GLU A 179 9.63 -8.27 6.59
C GLU A 179 10.04 -9.36 5.58
N TYR A 180 9.49 -9.27 4.36
CA TYR A 180 9.95 -10.05 3.22
C TYR A 180 9.63 -9.32 1.89
N SER A 181 10.50 -9.51 0.91
CA SER A 181 10.27 -9.17 -0.50
C SER A 181 10.84 -10.28 -1.37
N ARG A 182 10.15 -10.63 -2.45
CA ARG A 182 10.61 -11.64 -3.41
C ARG A 182 12.02 -11.29 -3.90
N PRO A 183 12.98 -12.23 -3.85
CA PRO A 183 14.34 -12.00 -4.36
C PRO A 183 14.32 -11.50 -5.81
N MET A 184 15.22 -10.57 -6.13
CA MET A 184 15.34 -9.93 -7.45
C MET A 184 14.11 -9.11 -7.91
N SER A 185 13.10 -8.94 -7.05
CA SER A 185 11.99 -8.02 -7.29
C SER A 185 12.39 -6.59 -6.97
N THR A 186 11.84 -5.61 -7.70
CA THR A 186 11.90 -4.21 -7.27
C THR A 186 10.88 -4.01 -6.16
N ALA A 187 11.33 -3.71 -4.94
CA ALA A 187 10.46 -3.62 -3.77
C ALA A 187 10.66 -2.30 -3.03
N TYR A 188 9.54 -1.68 -2.67
CA TYR A 188 9.47 -0.43 -1.91
C TYR A 188 8.54 -0.59 -0.70
N ARG A 189 8.69 0.28 0.28
CA ARG A 189 7.83 0.28 1.47
C ARG A 189 6.44 0.83 1.11
N GLY A 190 5.40 0.27 1.73
CA GLY A 190 4.09 0.93 1.80
C GLY A 190 4.10 2.07 2.81
N TRP A 191 3.05 2.90 2.79
CA TRP A 191 2.82 3.88 3.85
C TRP A 191 2.34 3.18 5.12
N THR A 192 3.06 3.42 6.22
CA THR A 192 2.79 2.86 7.54
C THR A 192 1.91 3.80 8.38
N GLY A 193 1.54 3.36 9.58
CA GLY A 193 0.70 4.12 10.51
C GLY A 193 -0.78 3.80 10.33
N GLU A 194 -1.54 3.94 11.41
CA GLU A 194 -2.98 3.71 11.43
C GLU A 194 -3.70 4.86 10.71
N ASN A 195 -3.23 6.07 10.97
CA ASN A 195 -3.81 7.33 10.51
C ASN A 195 -3.13 7.83 9.24
N LYS A 196 -3.83 7.75 8.11
CA LYS A 196 -3.28 8.11 6.78
C LYS A 196 -4.39 8.56 5.84
N ILE A 197 -4.07 9.51 4.96
CA ILE A 197 -5.00 10.02 3.96
C ILE A 197 -4.37 9.89 2.60
N PHE A 198 -5.12 9.37 1.65
CA PHE A 198 -4.79 9.33 0.24
C PHE A 198 -5.81 10.16 -0.52
N MET A 199 -5.34 11.01 -1.43
CA MET A 199 -6.20 11.81 -2.29
C MET A 199 -5.75 11.67 -3.73
N ILE A 200 -6.71 11.68 -4.64
CA ILE A 200 -6.48 11.57 -6.08
C ILE A 200 -7.40 12.52 -6.83
N GLU A 201 -6.91 13.12 -7.90
CA GLU A 201 -7.72 13.82 -8.90
C GLU A 201 -7.59 13.08 -10.23
N PHE A 202 -8.72 12.74 -10.84
CA PHE A 202 -8.74 11.87 -12.01
C PHE A 202 -9.97 12.07 -12.90
N GLN A 203 -9.89 11.54 -14.11
CA GLN A 203 -10.97 11.40 -15.09
C GLN A 203 -11.01 9.93 -15.56
N MET A 204 -12.19 9.39 -15.82
CA MET A 204 -12.38 8.00 -16.25
C MET A 204 -13.27 7.95 -17.50
N ASP A 205 -12.70 8.24 -18.66
CA ASP A 205 -13.43 8.07 -19.93
C ASP A 205 -13.51 6.60 -20.33
N HIS A 206 -14.45 6.28 -21.22
CA HIS A 206 -14.65 4.93 -21.72
C HIS A 206 -13.61 4.57 -22.80
N TYR A 207 -12.81 3.55 -22.52
CA TYR A 207 -11.91 2.93 -23.50
C TYR A 207 -11.81 1.43 -23.25
N ASP A 208 -11.99 0.67 -24.32
CA ASP A 208 -11.78 -0.78 -24.29
C ASP A 208 -10.30 -1.12 -24.38
N ASN A 209 -9.96 -2.34 -23.95
CA ASN A 209 -8.66 -2.92 -24.22
C ASN A 209 -8.40 -3.07 -25.71
N ILE A 210 -7.13 -3.18 -26.08
CA ILE A 210 -6.73 -3.28 -27.48
C ILE A 210 -6.78 -4.74 -27.93
N GLY A 211 -7.61 -5.04 -28.93
CA GLY A 211 -7.70 -6.37 -29.52
C GLY A 211 -8.75 -7.24 -28.82
N ASN A 212 -8.35 -8.38 -28.23
CA ASN A 212 -9.24 -9.23 -27.46
C ASN A 212 -8.85 -9.17 -25.98
N ASP A 213 -9.84 -9.20 -25.09
CA ASP A 213 -9.61 -9.00 -23.67
C ASP A 213 -8.84 -10.14 -22.98
N GLN A 214 -8.67 -11.30 -23.63
CA GLN A 214 -8.01 -12.50 -23.05
C GLN A 214 -8.58 -12.94 -21.68
N GLY A 215 -9.84 -12.58 -21.37
CA GLY A 215 -10.46 -12.82 -20.07
C GLY A 215 -10.21 -11.74 -19.02
N MET A 216 -9.49 -10.67 -19.36
CA MET A 216 -9.36 -9.46 -18.54
C MET A 216 -10.63 -8.62 -18.59
N LEU A 217 -10.82 -7.77 -17.58
CA LEU A 217 -11.86 -6.75 -17.60
C LEU A 217 -11.50 -5.67 -18.64
N SER A 218 -12.50 -5.19 -19.38
CA SER A 218 -12.39 -4.10 -20.35
C SER A 218 -13.19 -2.91 -19.86
N ASP A 219 -12.68 -1.69 -20.07
CA ASP A 219 -13.34 -0.45 -19.67
C ASP A 219 -13.72 -0.42 -18.16
N ALA A 220 -12.79 -0.91 -17.34
CA ALA A 220 -12.98 -1.20 -15.92
C ALA A 220 -11.93 -0.50 -15.04
N PRO A 221 -11.91 0.85 -14.99
CA PRO A 221 -10.93 1.57 -14.18
C PRO A 221 -11.13 1.34 -12.68
N ALA A 222 -10.03 1.42 -11.93
CA ALA A 222 -10.02 1.16 -10.50
C ALA A 222 -8.91 1.94 -9.78
N TRP A 223 -9.18 2.28 -8.51
CA TRP A 223 -8.19 2.70 -7.53
C TRP A 223 -8.39 1.94 -6.24
N TRP A 224 -7.37 1.20 -5.83
CA TRP A 224 -7.47 0.22 -4.76
C TRP A 224 -6.17 0.09 -3.95
N PHE A 225 -6.28 -0.57 -2.81
CA PHE A 225 -5.25 -0.60 -1.77
C PHE A 225 -5.03 -2.04 -1.31
N LEU A 226 -3.82 -2.52 -1.54
CA LEU A 226 -3.32 -3.76 -0.96
C LEU A 226 -2.38 -3.44 0.19
N ASN A 227 -2.35 -4.32 1.19
CA ASN A 227 -1.20 -4.38 2.09
C ASN A 227 0.07 -4.62 1.26
N ALA A 228 1.13 -3.83 1.50
CA ALA A 228 2.36 -3.87 0.73
C ALA A 228 3.06 -5.25 0.71
N ALA A 229 2.77 -6.13 1.68
CA ALA A 229 3.26 -7.51 1.64
C ALA A 229 2.75 -8.29 0.41
N ILE A 230 1.53 -8.01 -0.07
CA ILE A 230 0.93 -8.71 -1.22
C ILE A 230 1.77 -8.50 -2.49
N PRO A 231 1.90 -7.27 -3.03
CA PRO A 231 2.63 -7.05 -4.28
C PRO A 231 4.14 -7.25 -4.13
N ARG A 232 4.72 -7.17 -2.93
CA ARG A 232 6.14 -7.48 -2.71
C ARG A 232 6.48 -8.97 -2.87
N VAL A 233 5.49 -9.86 -2.80
CA VAL A 233 5.68 -11.31 -2.90
C VAL A 233 5.08 -11.83 -4.19
N LEU A 234 3.75 -11.79 -4.29
CA LEU A 234 2.97 -12.30 -5.40
C LEU A 234 1.57 -11.67 -5.30
N GLN A 235 1.24 -10.74 -6.19
CA GLN A 235 -0.10 -10.16 -6.23
C GLN A 235 -1.10 -11.12 -6.88
N TYR A 236 -0.71 -11.75 -7.98
CA TYR A 236 -1.58 -12.60 -8.79
C TYR A 236 -1.06 -14.04 -8.89
N GLY A 237 -1.96 -14.99 -8.72
CA GLY A 237 -1.70 -16.41 -8.94
C GLY A 237 -1.23 -17.16 -7.69
N ASN A 238 -0.76 -18.38 -7.94
CA ASN A 238 -0.25 -19.32 -6.95
C ASN A 238 1.19 -19.70 -7.31
N ASP A 239 1.88 -20.36 -6.38
CA ASP A 239 3.15 -21.00 -6.71
C ASP A 239 2.98 -22.18 -7.69
N ARG A 240 4.10 -22.77 -8.12
CA ARG A 240 4.12 -23.95 -9.01
C ARG A 240 3.40 -25.19 -8.46
N ALA A 241 3.16 -25.26 -7.15
CA ALA A 241 2.42 -26.33 -6.49
C ALA A 241 0.94 -25.95 -6.28
N ASN A 242 0.49 -24.86 -6.92
CA ASN A 242 -0.84 -24.28 -6.78
C ASN A 242 -1.16 -23.85 -5.34
N ILE A 243 -0.14 -23.41 -4.60
CA ILE A 243 -0.28 -22.88 -3.23
C ILE A 243 -0.33 -21.35 -3.30
N PRO A 244 -1.35 -20.70 -2.71
CA PRO A 244 -1.39 -19.24 -2.66
C PRO A 244 -0.26 -18.71 -1.78
N CYS A 245 0.66 -17.96 -2.38
CA CYS A 245 1.75 -17.28 -1.66
C CYS A 245 1.43 -15.82 -1.36
N SER A 246 0.32 -15.30 -1.89
CA SER A 246 -0.20 -14.00 -1.51
C SER A 246 -0.86 -14.08 -0.14
N CYS A 247 -0.42 -13.21 0.78
CA CYS A 247 -1.08 -13.06 2.06
C CYS A 247 -2.48 -12.43 1.94
N TRP A 248 -2.91 -12.01 0.74
CA TRP A 248 -4.28 -11.62 0.45
C TRP A 248 -5.26 -12.72 0.88
N SER A 249 -4.96 -13.97 0.50
CA SER A 249 -5.75 -15.16 0.86
C SER A 249 -5.76 -15.48 2.35
N THR A 250 -4.77 -14.98 3.10
CA THR A 250 -4.59 -15.27 4.53
C THR A 250 -4.87 -14.07 5.44
N GLY A 251 -5.30 -12.93 4.88
CA GLY A 251 -5.83 -11.82 5.66
C GLY A 251 -5.09 -10.49 5.62
N CYS A 252 -4.15 -10.30 4.70
CA CYS A 252 -3.53 -8.99 4.48
C CYS A 252 -4.52 -7.91 4.05
N GLY A 253 -5.66 -8.31 3.50
CA GLY A 253 -6.78 -7.44 3.15
C GLY A 253 -6.55 -6.61 1.90
N GLU A 254 -7.66 -6.10 1.40
CA GLU A 254 -7.75 -5.21 0.25
C GLU A 254 -8.90 -4.24 0.47
N PHE A 255 -8.68 -3.00 0.06
CA PHE A 255 -9.68 -1.96 0.07
C PHE A 255 -9.76 -1.31 -1.30
N ASP A 256 -10.90 -1.47 -1.94
CA ASP A 256 -11.24 -0.84 -3.19
C ASP A 256 -11.84 0.51 -2.88
N ALA A 257 -11.07 1.57 -3.11
CA ALA A 257 -11.58 2.91 -2.92
C ALA A 257 -12.64 3.22 -3.96
N PHE A 258 -12.40 2.78 -5.20
CA PHE A 258 -13.46 2.60 -6.17
C PHE A 258 -13.07 1.58 -7.24
N GLU A 259 -14.08 0.85 -7.71
CA GLU A 259 -13.99 0.03 -8.90
C GLU A 259 -15.21 0.22 -9.80
N VAL A 260 -14.94 0.22 -11.11
CA VAL A 260 -15.93 -0.02 -12.15
C VAL A 260 -15.65 -1.43 -12.69
N LEU A 261 -16.57 -2.37 -12.46
CA LEU A 261 -16.37 -3.79 -12.75
C LEU A 261 -17.14 -4.28 -14.00
N GLY A 262 -17.54 -3.35 -14.87
CA GLY A 262 -18.29 -3.68 -16.07
C GLY A 262 -18.02 -2.70 -17.20
N ARG A 263 -17.93 -3.24 -18.42
CA ARG A 263 -17.83 -2.44 -19.63
C ARG A 263 -19.05 -1.51 -19.76
N GLY A 264 -18.81 -0.22 -19.91
CA GLY A 264 -19.86 0.79 -19.97
C GLY A 264 -20.54 1.11 -18.63
N GLU A 265 -20.11 0.52 -17.51
CA GLU A 265 -20.67 0.84 -16.20
C GLU A 265 -20.24 2.26 -15.76
N GLU A 266 -21.18 2.97 -15.14
CA GLU A 266 -20.98 4.34 -14.68
C GLU A 266 -20.91 4.44 -13.16
N ARG A 267 -21.22 3.38 -12.41
CA ARG A 267 -21.18 3.37 -10.95
C ARG A 267 -19.82 2.88 -10.47
N ALA A 268 -19.06 3.78 -9.88
CA ALA A 268 -17.81 3.48 -9.19
C ALA A 268 -18.11 3.23 -7.70
N LYS A 269 -17.81 2.03 -7.21
CA LYS A 269 -18.17 1.56 -5.86
C LYS A 269 -16.97 1.16 -5.03
N SER A 270 -17.07 1.34 -3.72
CA SER A 270 -16.05 0.90 -2.78
C SER A 270 -16.38 -0.48 -2.19
N THR A 271 -15.34 -1.29 -1.98
CA THR A 271 -15.43 -2.64 -1.41
C THR A 271 -14.29 -2.87 -0.43
N ILE A 272 -14.53 -3.66 0.62
CA ILE A 272 -13.47 -4.19 1.48
C ILE A 272 -13.43 -5.71 1.39
N HIS A 273 -12.24 -6.25 1.15
CA HIS A 273 -11.95 -7.68 1.14
C HIS A 273 -11.14 -8.06 2.38
N ARG A 274 -11.70 -8.97 3.18
CA ARG A 274 -11.13 -9.44 4.45
C ARG A 274 -10.95 -10.96 4.44
N PRO A 275 -10.05 -11.50 5.29
CA PRO A 275 -9.86 -12.94 5.40
C PRO A 275 -11.18 -13.69 5.61
N GLY A 276 -11.30 -14.88 5.01
CA GLY A 276 -12.52 -15.68 5.05
C GLY A 276 -13.59 -15.24 4.05
N ASN A 277 -13.23 -14.44 3.05
CA ASN A 277 -14.16 -13.88 2.06
C ASN A 277 -15.26 -13.02 2.70
N LEU A 278 -14.93 -12.33 3.80
CA LEU A 278 -15.82 -11.37 4.45
C LEU A 278 -15.82 -10.06 3.65
N GLU A 279 -16.34 -10.17 2.43
CA GLU A 279 -16.57 -9.07 1.50
C GLU A 279 -17.62 -8.11 2.10
N GLY A 280 -17.26 -6.85 2.20
CA GLY A 280 -18.18 -5.77 2.58
C GLY A 280 -18.22 -4.74 1.48
N GLY A 281 -19.27 -4.77 0.65
CA GLY A 281 -19.55 -3.68 -0.29
C GLY A 281 -20.38 -2.60 0.39
N ASP A 282 -20.15 -1.35 0.01
CA ASP A 282 -21.09 -0.26 0.26
C ASP A 282 -21.99 -0.08 -1.00
N SER A 283 -23.27 0.21 -0.81
CA SER A 283 -24.17 0.50 -1.93
C SER A 283 -24.00 1.91 -2.48
N ASN A 284 -23.33 2.78 -1.72
CA ASN A 284 -22.91 4.10 -2.15
C ASN A 284 -21.95 4.01 -3.34
N TYR A 285 -22.09 4.98 -4.23
CA TYR A 285 -21.31 5.10 -5.45
C TYR A 285 -21.23 6.56 -5.87
N PHE A 286 -20.15 6.91 -6.56
CA PHE A 286 -20.14 8.11 -7.40
C PHE A 286 -20.28 7.72 -8.86
N ARG A 287 -20.86 8.63 -9.64
CA ARG A 287 -20.94 8.47 -11.09
C ARG A 287 -19.56 8.73 -11.69
N ARG A 288 -19.06 7.77 -12.47
CA ARG A 288 -17.82 7.82 -13.25
C ARG A 288 -17.65 9.20 -13.92
N PRO A 289 -16.52 9.90 -13.69
CA PRO A 289 -16.30 11.23 -14.22
C PRO A 289 -15.84 11.15 -15.68
N VAL A 290 -16.80 10.94 -16.59
CA VAL A 290 -16.56 10.96 -18.05
C VAL A 290 -16.54 12.40 -18.53
N GLY A 291 -15.49 12.78 -19.28
CA GLY A 291 -15.31 14.11 -19.86
C GLY A 291 -15.05 15.23 -18.84
N ARG A 292 -14.76 14.90 -17.57
CA ARG A 292 -14.46 15.84 -16.50
C ARG A 292 -13.54 15.21 -15.46
N THR A 293 -12.90 16.03 -14.63
CA THR A 293 -12.16 15.54 -13.46
C THR A 293 -13.06 15.41 -12.24
N LEU A 294 -12.61 14.63 -11.27
CA LEU A 294 -13.18 14.46 -9.94
C LEU A 294 -12.05 14.28 -8.94
N LYS A 295 -12.22 14.81 -7.73
CA LYS A 295 -11.32 14.60 -6.59
C LYS A 295 -11.93 13.59 -5.63
N PHE A 296 -11.13 12.66 -5.14
CA PHE A 296 -11.57 11.61 -4.22
C PHE A 296 -10.55 11.42 -3.11
N ALA A 297 -11.04 11.10 -1.92
CA ALA A 297 -10.22 10.84 -0.74
C ALA A 297 -10.51 9.47 -0.15
N VAL A 298 -9.44 8.83 0.34
CA VAL A 298 -9.50 7.70 1.26
C VAL A 298 -8.82 8.12 2.55
N VAL A 299 -9.59 8.17 3.63
CA VAL A 299 -9.13 8.58 4.96
C VAL A 299 -9.20 7.37 5.88
N LEU A 300 -8.03 6.88 6.30
CA LEU A 300 -7.91 5.94 7.41
C LEU A 300 -7.67 6.75 8.67
N TYR A 301 -8.66 6.75 9.56
CA TYR A 301 -8.63 7.53 10.79
C TYR A 301 -9.46 6.86 11.87
N GLN A 302 -8.86 6.65 13.05
CA GLN A 302 -9.52 6.01 14.20
C GLN A 302 -10.22 4.68 13.83
N PHE A 303 -9.49 3.75 13.21
CA PHE A 303 -9.97 2.42 12.79
C PHE A 303 -11.15 2.43 11.80
N ASN A 304 -11.41 3.55 11.14
CA ASN A 304 -12.39 3.67 10.06
C ASN A 304 -11.69 4.00 8.74
N ILE A 305 -12.24 3.50 7.64
CA ILE A 305 -11.94 3.94 6.28
C ILE A 305 -13.12 4.76 5.79
N THR A 306 -12.89 6.03 5.48
CA THR A 306 -13.83 6.86 4.73
C THR A 306 -13.35 6.97 3.29
N ALA A 307 -14.21 6.67 2.34
CA ALA A 307 -13.98 6.88 0.92
C ALA A 307 -15.01 7.87 0.38
N THR A 308 -14.59 9.03 -0.14
CA THR A 308 -15.53 10.11 -0.46
C THR A 308 -15.07 11.00 -1.60
N VAL A 309 -16.03 11.53 -2.35
CA VAL A 309 -15.81 12.60 -3.33
C VAL A 309 -15.50 13.91 -2.60
N LEU A 310 -14.47 14.62 -3.05
CA LEU A 310 -14.11 15.95 -2.58
C LEU A 310 -14.67 17.01 -3.52
N GLY A 311 -14.97 18.19 -3.00
CA GLY A 311 -15.36 19.35 -3.81
C GLY A 311 -14.23 19.83 -4.73
N ASP A 312 -14.60 20.43 -5.86
CA ASP A 312 -13.66 20.90 -6.88
C ASP A 312 -12.66 21.94 -6.35
N GLU A 313 -13.05 22.73 -5.35
CA GLU A 313 -12.18 23.73 -4.71
C GLU A 313 -11.20 23.12 -3.68
N PHE A 314 -11.28 21.82 -3.38
CA PHE A 314 -10.39 21.20 -2.40
C PHE A 314 -8.94 21.16 -2.92
N VAL A 315 -8.02 21.74 -2.18
CA VAL A 315 -6.60 21.83 -2.56
C VAL A 315 -5.79 20.76 -1.87
N PHE A 316 -4.96 20.03 -2.62
CA PHE A 316 -4.00 19.06 -2.06
C PHE A 316 -2.79 19.82 -1.50
N GLY A 317 -2.96 20.55 -0.40
CA GLY A 317 -1.93 21.37 0.22
C GLY A 317 -0.76 20.59 0.82
N LYS A 318 0.24 21.29 1.37
CA LYS A 318 1.36 20.62 2.09
C LYS A 318 0.94 20.06 3.45
N SER A 319 -0.16 20.56 4.01
CA SER A 319 -0.74 20.10 5.25
C SER A 319 -2.26 20.23 5.22
N LEU A 320 -2.94 19.49 6.10
CA LEU A 320 -4.36 19.61 6.36
C LEU A 320 -4.58 19.88 7.84
N SER A 321 -5.48 20.81 8.16
CA SER A 321 -5.93 21.02 9.53
C SER A 321 -6.83 19.88 9.98
N MET A 322 -6.95 19.68 11.30
CA MET A 322 -7.91 18.72 11.84
C MET A 322 -9.35 19.05 11.46
N ASP A 323 -9.70 20.32 11.30
CA ASP A 323 -11.06 20.72 10.90
C ASP A 323 -11.33 20.37 9.43
N GLN A 324 -10.34 20.50 8.55
CA GLN A 324 -10.46 20.02 7.17
C GLN A 324 -10.68 18.51 7.14
N VAL A 325 -9.91 17.74 7.91
CA VAL A 325 -10.06 16.28 7.97
C VAL A 325 -11.40 15.87 8.56
N LYS A 326 -11.84 16.51 9.66
CA LYS A 326 -13.17 16.28 10.24
C LYS A 326 -14.30 16.56 9.25
N SER A 327 -14.17 17.62 8.45
CA SER A 327 -15.14 17.91 7.39
C SER A 327 -15.17 16.85 6.30
N VAL A 328 -14.02 16.24 5.96
CA VAL A 328 -13.95 15.16 4.95
C VAL A 328 -14.55 13.85 5.47
N VAL A 329 -14.34 13.52 6.75
CA VAL A 329 -14.86 12.26 7.35
C VAL A 329 -16.25 12.40 7.96
N GLN A 330 -16.88 13.56 7.84
CA GLN A 330 -18.21 13.79 8.37
C GLN A 330 -19.21 12.97 7.54
N TYR A 331 -19.78 11.95 8.17
CA TYR A 331 -20.81 11.12 7.55
C TYR A 331 -22.07 11.93 7.26
N ASP A 332 -22.54 11.85 6.02
CA ASP A 332 -23.82 12.38 5.56
C ASP A 332 -24.70 11.21 5.12
N PRO A 333 -25.78 10.87 5.85
CA PRO A 333 -26.67 9.75 5.50
C PRO A 333 -27.40 9.94 4.17
N ASP A 334 -27.48 11.17 3.65
CA ASP A 334 -28.16 11.48 2.40
C ASP A 334 -27.19 11.52 1.21
N SER A 335 -25.88 11.36 1.44
CA SER A 335 -24.86 11.32 0.38
C SER A 335 -24.64 9.90 -0.12
N SER A 336 -24.84 9.70 -1.43
CA SER A 336 -24.45 8.44 -2.10
C SER A 336 -22.95 8.37 -2.41
N THR A 337 -22.19 9.45 -2.21
CA THR A 337 -20.79 9.55 -2.65
C THR A 337 -19.78 9.37 -1.53
N HIS A 338 -20.26 8.93 -0.37
CA HIS A 338 -19.49 8.76 0.86
C HIS A 338 -19.69 7.35 1.39
N SER A 339 -18.62 6.56 1.47
CA SER A 339 -18.63 5.20 2.04
C SER A 339 -17.82 5.15 3.32
N LEU A 340 -18.33 4.40 4.32
CA LEU A 340 -17.71 4.25 5.63
C LEU A 340 -17.56 2.77 5.98
N PHE A 341 -16.33 2.36 6.25
CA PHE A 341 -16.00 0.98 6.63
C PHE A 341 -15.29 0.96 7.97
N ALA A 342 -15.81 0.17 8.92
CA ALA A 342 -15.10 -0.12 10.15
C ALA A 342 -14.06 -1.22 9.90
N ILE A 343 -12.81 -0.99 10.30
CA ILE A 343 -11.72 -1.97 10.17
C ILE A 343 -11.79 -3.03 11.29
N GLY A 344 -12.57 -2.77 12.34
CA GLY A 344 -12.67 -3.63 13.53
C GLY A 344 -11.45 -3.46 14.43
N THR A 345 -11.66 -3.66 15.73
CA THR A 345 -10.61 -3.78 16.75
C THR A 345 -10.21 -5.23 16.96
#